data_AF-A0A9E5BSN3-F1
#
_entry.id   AF-A0A9E5BSN3-F1
#
_cell.length_a   1.000
_cell.length_b   1.000
_cell.length_c   1.000
_cell.angle_alpha   90.00
_cell.angle_beta   90.00
_cell.angle_gamma   90.00
#
_symmetry.space_group_name_H-M   'P 1'
#
loop_
_entity.id
_entity.type
_entity.pdbx_description
1 polymer ?
#
loop_
_entity_poly.entity_id
_entity_poly.type
_entity_poly.pdbx_seq_one_letter_code
_entity_poly.pdbx_strand_id
1 'polypeptide(L)'
;MALLNRTVATAAPRTTTLRLGPILFLAAAAVVAVAMLQVAQTSRATTASFAIQSLEQERIELDAAVRELEADVAGFASLSYIQEEAARLGMVPAESREAVEVNVLWSGASGQQLPTRFFPSEETSVEEPGSSWWQGLLEYLPFQ
;
A
#
# COMPACT_ATOMS: atom_id res chain seq x y z
N MET A 1 -22.53 32.29 -79.81
CA MET A 1 -21.38 31.37 -80.00
C MET A 1 -20.27 31.82 -79.07
N ALA A 2 -20.32 31.35 -77.82
CA ALA A 2 -19.38 31.72 -76.76
C ALA A 2 -18.41 30.57 -76.53
N LEU A 3 -17.11 30.81 -76.69
CA LEU A 3 -16.05 29.93 -76.20
C LEU A 3 -14.84 30.80 -75.81
N LEU A 4 -14.83 31.27 -74.56
CA LEU A 4 -13.64 31.86 -73.95
C LEU A 4 -12.87 30.75 -73.23
N ASN A 5 -11.68 30.52 -73.75
CA ASN A 5 -10.67 29.55 -73.36
C ASN A 5 -10.20 29.82 -71.92
N ARG A 6 -10.54 28.92 -70.99
CA ARG A 6 -10.12 28.97 -69.58
C ARG A 6 -8.75 28.31 -69.46
N THR A 7 -7.70 29.11 -69.30
CA THR A 7 -6.37 28.62 -68.96
C THR A 7 -6.39 28.06 -67.53
N VAL A 8 -6.14 26.75 -67.42
CA VAL A 8 -5.96 26.07 -66.13
C VAL A 8 -4.57 26.42 -65.62
N ALA A 9 -4.49 27.37 -64.68
CA ALA A 9 -3.28 27.61 -63.93
C ALA A 9 -3.00 26.40 -63.03
N THR A 10 -1.95 25.64 -63.34
CA THR A 10 -1.40 24.61 -62.47
C THR A 10 -0.83 25.26 -61.22
N ALA A 11 -1.56 25.16 -60.11
CA ALA A 11 -1.10 25.59 -58.80
C ALA A 11 0.08 24.70 -58.36
N ALA A 12 1.28 25.29 -58.26
CA ALA A 12 2.45 24.62 -57.73
C ALA A 12 2.24 24.27 -56.24
N PRO A 13 2.66 23.07 -55.77
CA PRO A 13 2.53 22.72 -54.37
C PRO A 13 3.47 23.61 -53.54
N ARG A 14 2.89 24.41 -52.64
CA ARG A 14 3.64 25.12 -51.60
C ARG A 14 4.30 24.09 -50.69
N THR A 15 5.58 23.84 -50.91
CA THR A 15 6.42 23.10 -49.97
C THR A 15 6.62 23.99 -48.75
N THR A 16 5.76 23.80 -47.75
CA THR A 16 5.99 24.33 -46.40
C THR A 16 7.27 23.69 -45.88
N THR A 17 8.39 24.41 -45.98
CA THR A 17 9.64 24.00 -45.36
C THR A 17 9.42 24.00 -43.85
N LEU A 18 9.04 22.84 -43.29
CA LEU A 18 9.03 22.64 -41.85
C LEU A 18 10.44 23.01 -41.36
N ARG A 19 10.53 24.05 -40.53
CA ARG A 19 11.78 24.38 -39.87
C ARG A 19 12.05 23.25 -38.88
N LEU A 20 12.87 22.27 -39.29
CA LEU A 20 13.25 21.12 -38.45
C LEU A 20 13.92 21.57 -37.15
N GLY A 21 14.63 22.71 -37.17
CA GLY A 21 15.34 23.27 -36.01
C GLY A 21 14.48 23.42 -34.75
N PRO A 22 13.40 24.23 -34.76
CA PRO A 22 12.55 24.41 -33.59
C PRO A 22 11.86 23.12 -33.13
N ILE A 23 11.50 22.22 -34.05
CA ILE A 23 10.86 20.94 -33.71
C ILE A 23 11.85 20.03 -32.97
N LEU A 24 13.09 19.96 -33.45
CA LEU A 24 14.15 19.15 -32.85
C LEU A 24 14.57 19.71 -31.49
N PHE A 25 14.60 21.04 -31.34
CA PHE A 25 14.83 21.70 -30.06
C PHE A 25 13.73 21.39 -29.04
N LEU A 26 12.46 21.44 -29.47
CA LEU A 26 11.32 21.15 -28.61
C LEU A 26 11.27 19.67 -28.19
N ALA A 27 11.63 18.75 -29.10
CA ALA A 27 11.80 17.34 -28.79
C ALA A 27 12.93 17.10 -27.78
N ALA A 28 14.08 17.76 -27.95
CA ALA A 28 15.20 17.66 -27.00
C ALA A 28 14.82 18.21 -25.61
N ALA A 29 14.11 19.34 -25.57
CA ALA A 29 13.62 19.92 -24.32
C ALA A 29 12.63 18.98 -23.61
N ALA A 30 11.73 18.32 -24.35
CA ALA A 30 10.80 17.35 -23.80
C ALA A 30 11.54 16.13 -23.21
N VAL A 31 12.56 15.61 -23.89
CA VAL A 31 13.38 14.50 -23.37
C VAL A 31 14.08 14.88 -22.06
N VAL A 32 14.64 16.09 -21.98
CA VAL A 32 15.28 16.60 -20.75
C VAL A 32 14.27 16.74 -19.62
N ALA A 33 13.07 17.27 -19.91
CA ALA A 33 12.01 17.41 -18.91
C ALA A 33 11.54 16.05 -18.37
N VAL A 34 11.39 15.04 -19.24
CA VAL A 34 11.05 13.66 -18.84
C VAL A 34 12.16 13.06 -17.98
N ALA A 35 13.42 13.26 -18.36
CA ALA A 35 14.56 12.77 -17.57
C ALA A 35 14.63 13.40 -16.17
N MET A 36 14.40 14.72 -16.06
CA MET A 36 14.35 15.39 -14.76
C MET A 36 13.20 14.89 -13.89
N LEU A 37 12.05 14.59 -14.50
CA LEU A 37 10.92 14.04 -13.77
C LEU A 37 11.19 12.62 -13.25
N GLN A 38 11.85 11.78 -14.05
CA GLN A 38 12.25 10.44 -13.62
C GLN A 38 13.13 10.50 -12.37
N VAL A 39 14.08 11.45 -12.31
CA VAL A 39 14.92 11.67 -11.13
C VAL A 39 14.09 12.07 -9.90
N ALA A 40 13.11 12.96 -10.07
CA ALA A 40 12.23 13.38 -8.98
C ALA A 40 11.33 12.24 -8.47
N GLN A 41 10.84 11.37 -9.35
CA GLN A 41 10.07 10.18 -8.97
C GLN A 41 10.94 9.14 -8.24
N THR A 42 12.17 8.94 -8.72
CA THR A 42 13.13 8.01 -8.08
C THR A 42 13.44 8.45 -6.65
N SER A 43 13.57 9.76 -6.41
CA SER A 43 13.81 10.29 -5.06
C SER A 43 12.66 10.02 -4.08
N ARG A 44 11.40 10.02 -4.54
CA ARG A 44 10.23 9.73 -3.69
C ARG A 44 10.07 8.24 -3.42
N ALA A 45 10.39 7.40 -4.40
CA ALA A 45 10.38 5.94 -4.24
C ALA A 45 11.41 5.48 -3.19
N THR A 46 12.60 6.07 -3.19
CA THR A 46 13.65 5.72 -2.22
C THR A 46 13.28 6.09 -0.78
N THR A 47 12.68 7.26 -0.54
CA THR A 47 12.26 7.66 0.83
C THR A 47 11.13 6.78 1.38
N ALA A 48 10.19 6.36 0.53
CA ALA A 48 9.12 5.45 0.94
C ALA A 48 9.64 4.06 1.33
N SER A 49 10.63 3.53 0.60
CA SER A 49 11.23 2.22 0.91
C SER A 49 11.94 2.19 2.27
N PHE A 50 12.61 3.28 2.68
CA PHE A 50 13.24 3.34 4.00
C PHE A 50 12.22 3.30 5.15
N ALA A 51 11.11 4.03 5.01
CA ALA A 51 10.05 4.02 6.01
C ALA A 51 9.36 2.65 6.11
N ILE A 52 9.14 1.98 4.98
CA ILE A 52 8.60 0.62 4.95
C ILE A 52 9.59 -0.34 5.64
N GLN A 53 10.88 -0.23 5.36
CA GLN A 53 11.89 -1.11 5.94
C GLN A 53 12.05 -0.92 7.46
N SER A 54 11.93 0.31 7.96
CA SER A 54 11.93 0.55 9.42
C SER A 54 10.69 -0.03 10.10
N LEU A 55 9.51 0.09 9.47
CA LEU A 55 8.27 -0.48 10.00
C LEU A 55 8.29 -2.01 9.99
N GLU A 56 8.88 -2.62 8.95
CA GLU A 56 9.06 -4.07 8.88
C GLU A 56 9.99 -4.58 10.00
N GLN A 57 11.08 -3.84 10.28
CA GLN A 57 11.98 -4.17 11.39
C GLN A 57 11.29 -4.06 12.75
N GLU A 58 10.56 -2.98 12.99
CA GLU A 58 9.81 -2.77 14.23
C GLU A 58 8.75 -3.88 14.42
N ARG A 59 8.05 -4.26 13.36
CA ARG A 59 7.10 -5.38 13.40
C ARG A 59 7.76 -6.70 13.78
N ILE A 60 8.92 -7.02 13.21
CA ILE A 60 9.64 -8.26 13.52
C ILE A 60 10.08 -8.27 15.00
N GLU A 61 10.53 -7.14 15.51
CA GLU A 61 10.93 -6.99 16.92
C GLU A 61 9.74 -7.19 17.87
N LEU A 62 8.59 -6.58 17.56
CA LEU A 62 7.37 -6.79 18.35
C LEU A 62 6.88 -8.24 18.32
N ASP A 63 6.86 -8.88 17.15
CA ASP A 63 6.44 -10.28 17.02
C ASP A 63 7.36 -11.23 17.82
N ALA A 64 8.65 -10.92 17.92
CA ALA A 64 9.59 -11.67 18.76
C ALA A 64 9.28 -11.49 20.25
N ALA A 65 9.03 -10.25 20.70
CA ALA A 65 8.68 -9.95 22.08
C ALA A 65 7.37 -10.62 22.51
N VAL A 66 6.36 -10.65 21.63
CA VAL A 66 5.09 -11.36 21.90
C VAL A 66 5.34 -12.85 22.10
N ARG A 67 6.15 -13.49 21.23
CA ARG A 67 6.45 -14.92 21.35
C ARG A 67 7.22 -15.28 22.62
N GLU A 68 8.15 -14.41 23.03
CA GLU A 68 8.86 -14.56 24.30
C GLU A 68 7.87 -14.49 25.48
N LEU A 69 6.99 -13.49 25.47
CA LEU A 69 5.99 -13.33 26.51
C LEU A 69 4.97 -14.50 26.54
N GLU A 70 4.56 -15.00 25.37
CA GLU A 70 3.71 -16.18 25.26
C GLU A 70 4.39 -17.43 25.82
N ALA A 71 5.70 -17.59 25.59
CA ALA A 71 6.48 -18.69 26.15
C ALA A 71 6.59 -18.59 27.68
N ASP A 72 6.81 -17.40 28.21
CA ASP A 72 6.86 -17.15 29.66
C ASP A 72 5.51 -17.42 30.32
N VAL A 73 4.41 -16.94 29.73
CA VAL A 73 3.04 -17.22 30.20
C VAL A 73 2.76 -18.72 30.16
N ALA A 74 3.15 -19.41 29.10
CA ALA A 74 3.02 -20.87 29.03
C ALA A 74 3.86 -21.57 30.11
N GLY A 75 5.03 -21.02 30.46
CA GLY A 75 5.85 -21.47 31.59
C GLY A 75 5.14 -21.31 32.94
N PHE A 76 4.60 -20.13 33.24
CA PHE A 76 3.88 -19.86 34.48
C PHE A 76 2.53 -20.58 34.59
N ALA A 77 1.83 -20.74 33.47
CA ALA A 77 0.60 -21.51 33.38
C ALA A 77 0.85 -23.03 33.28
N SER A 78 2.12 -23.46 33.20
CA SER A 78 2.43 -24.87 33.13
C SER A 78 1.94 -25.56 34.41
N LEU A 79 1.25 -26.69 34.22
CA LEU A 79 0.73 -27.49 35.31
C LEU A 79 1.82 -27.86 36.33
N SER A 80 3.06 -28.03 35.86
CA SER A 80 4.24 -28.31 36.67
C SER A 80 4.53 -27.19 37.68
N TYR A 81 4.53 -25.92 37.25
CA TYR A 81 4.75 -24.78 38.14
C TYR A 81 3.66 -24.69 39.20
N ILE A 82 2.39 -24.83 38.79
CA ILE A 82 1.25 -24.82 39.71
C ILE A 82 1.36 -25.95 40.73
N GLN A 83 1.80 -27.13 40.31
CA GLN A 83 1.93 -28.30 41.17
C GLN A 83 3.10 -28.17 42.16
N GLU A 84 4.23 -27.61 41.74
CA GLU A 84 5.38 -27.31 42.59
C GLU A 84 5.07 -26.20 43.61
N GLU A 85 4.38 -25.14 43.17
CA GLU A 85 3.89 -24.06 44.02
C GLU A 85 2.88 -24.55 45.06
N ALA A 86 1.91 -25.36 44.63
CA ALA A 86 0.91 -25.98 45.50
C ALA A 86 1.57 -26.88 46.55
N ALA A 87 2.57 -27.67 46.16
CA ALA A 87 3.34 -28.49 47.08
C ALA A 87 4.10 -27.64 48.11
N ARG A 88 4.71 -26.52 47.68
CA ARG A 88 5.38 -25.58 48.60
C ARG A 88 4.40 -24.97 49.61
N LEU A 89 3.17 -24.70 49.19
CA LEU A 89 2.11 -24.17 50.05
C LEU A 89 1.45 -25.25 50.92
N GLY A 90 1.90 -26.50 50.85
CA GLY A 90 1.33 -27.61 51.61
C GLY A 90 -0.06 -28.04 51.13
N MET A 91 -0.45 -27.66 49.91
CA MET A 91 -1.69 -28.10 49.30
C MET A 91 -1.59 -29.57 48.90
N VAL A 92 -2.65 -30.32 49.17
CA VAL A 92 -2.78 -31.73 48.79
C VAL A 92 -3.82 -31.89 47.69
N PRO A 93 -3.69 -32.93 46.83
CA PRO A 93 -4.69 -33.21 45.80
C PRO A 93 -6.07 -33.40 46.40
N ALA A 94 -7.09 -32.77 45.82
CA ALA A 94 -8.47 -32.93 46.27
C ALA A 94 -8.96 -34.37 46.02
N GLU A 95 -9.47 -35.03 47.06
CA GLU A 95 -9.99 -36.42 46.97
C GLU A 95 -11.33 -36.51 46.23
N SER A 96 -12.11 -35.42 46.20
CA SER A 96 -13.38 -35.33 45.48
C SER A 96 -13.50 -34.00 44.75
N ARG A 97 -13.93 -34.03 43.49
CA ARG A 97 -14.20 -32.82 42.69
C ARG A 97 -15.70 -32.56 42.68
N GLU A 98 -16.12 -31.49 43.35
CA GLU A 98 -17.49 -30.99 43.25
C GLU A 98 -17.50 -29.85 42.22
N ALA A 99 -18.18 -30.07 41.10
CA ALA A 99 -18.27 -29.08 40.03
C ALA A 99 -19.45 -28.15 40.31
N VAL A 100 -19.17 -26.87 40.54
CA VAL A 100 -20.19 -25.83 40.69
C VAL A 100 -20.33 -25.11 39.37
N GLU A 101 -21.45 -25.31 38.67
CA GLU A 101 -21.80 -24.50 37.51
C GLU A 101 -22.32 -23.15 37.99
N VAL A 102 -21.45 -22.14 37.94
CA VAL A 102 -21.83 -20.75 38.21
C VAL A 102 -22.27 -20.12 36.90
N ASN A 103 -23.58 -19.93 36.74
CA ASN A 103 -24.13 -19.17 35.63
C ASN A 103 -23.90 -17.67 35.87
N VAL A 104 -22.72 -17.18 35.49
CA VAL A 104 -22.42 -15.75 35.43
C VAL A 104 -22.94 -15.18 34.12
N LEU A 105 -23.87 -14.23 34.21
CA LEU A 105 -24.22 -13.33 33.11
C LEU A 105 -23.03 -12.40 32.82
N TRP A 106 -21.98 -12.94 32.21
CA TRP A 106 -20.81 -12.19 31.80
C TRP A 106 -21.12 -11.44 30.50
N SER A 107 -21.33 -10.12 30.60
CA SER A 107 -21.63 -9.26 29.43
C SER A 107 -20.48 -9.15 28.42
N GLY A 108 -19.32 -9.76 28.70
CA GLY A 108 -18.17 -9.83 27.79
C GLY A 108 -18.03 -11.15 27.02
N ALA A 109 -18.95 -12.11 27.19
CA ALA A 109 -18.87 -13.41 26.52
C ALA A 109 -19.31 -13.36 25.04
N SER A 110 -19.68 -12.18 24.56
CA SER A 110 -20.08 -11.89 23.18
C SER A 110 -18.92 -11.46 22.28
N GLY A 111 -17.69 -11.44 22.77
CA GLY A 111 -16.53 -11.08 21.96
C GLY A 111 -15.47 -12.16 22.04
N GLN A 112 -15.60 -13.22 21.25
CA GLN A 112 -14.41 -13.91 20.78
C GLN A 112 -13.54 -12.80 20.16
N GLN A 113 -12.47 -12.37 20.86
CA GLN A 113 -11.53 -11.41 20.33
C GLN A 113 -10.84 -12.09 19.16
N LEU A 114 -11.47 -12.00 17.99
CA LEU A 114 -10.88 -12.47 16.75
C LEU A 114 -9.60 -11.68 16.56
N PRO A 115 -8.45 -12.33 16.29
CA PRO A 115 -7.24 -11.62 15.96
C PRO A 115 -7.49 -10.58 14.86
N THR A 116 -6.88 -9.40 14.97
CA THR A 116 -7.18 -8.22 14.14
C THR A 116 -7.21 -8.51 12.63
N ARG A 117 -6.46 -9.53 12.17
CA ARG A 117 -6.46 -10.06 10.79
C ARG A 117 -7.80 -10.57 10.26
N PHE A 118 -8.75 -10.89 11.14
CA PHE A 118 -10.07 -11.40 10.78
C PHE A 118 -11.14 -10.31 10.83
N PHE A 119 -10.80 -9.10 11.27
CA PHE A 119 -11.67 -7.96 11.00
C PHE A 119 -11.57 -7.69 9.50
N PRO A 120 -12.70 -7.43 8.81
CA PRO A 120 -12.62 -6.85 7.48
C PRO A 120 -11.82 -5.57 7.65
N SER A 121 -10.63 -5.51 7.01
CA SER A 121 -9.91 -4.26 6.88
C SER A 121 -10.93 -3.26 6.39
N GLU A 122 -11.20 -2.20 7.16
CA GLU A 122 -11.89 -1.05 6.61
C GLU A 122 -11.15 -0.76 5.31
N GLU A 123 -11.87 -0.85 4.18
CA GLU A 123 -11.31 -0.54 2.89
C GLU A 123 -10.76 0.87 3.04
N THR A 124 -9.45 0.97 3.30
CA THR A 124 -8.71 2.21 3.23
C THR A 124 -9.12 2.74 1.90
N SER A 125 -9.93 3.80 1.93
CA SER A 125 -10.50 4.41 0.74
C SER A 125 -9.29 4.59 -0.14
N VAL A 126 -9.22 3.81 -1.22
CA VAL A 126 -8.15 3.93 -2.19
C VAL A 126 -8.36 5.33 -2.70
N GLU A 127 -7.63 6.27 -2.12
CA GLU A 127 -7.59 7.65 -2.53
C GLU A 127 -7.23 7.53 -4.00
N GLU A 128 -8.22 7.75 -4.88
CA GLU A 128 -8.05 7.55 -6.31
C GLU A 128 -6.74 8.23 -6.65
N PRO A 129 -5.77 7.51 -7.26
CA PRO A 129 -4.45 8.07 -7.50
C PRO A 129 -4.66 9.34 -8.29
N GLY A 130 -4.52 10.48 -7.60
CA GLY A 130 -4.98 11.77 -8.08
C GLY A 130 -4.52 11.95 -9.51
N SER A 131 -5.50 12.17 -10.40
CA SER A 131 -5.37 12.27 -11.86
C SER A 131 -3.91 12.35 -12.30
N SER A 132 -3.39 11.24 -12.81
CA SER A 132 -2.00 11.17 -13.28
C SER A 132 -1.79 12.32 -14.25
N TRP A 133 -0.90 13.25 -13.92
CA TRP A 133 -0.67 14.49 -14.65
C TRP A 133 -0.46 14.31 -16.17
N TRP A 134 -0.06 13.11 -16.61
CA TRP A 134 -0.03 12.70 -18.02
C TRP A 134 -1.41 12.71 -18.70
N GLN A 135 -2.48 12.39 -17.99
CA GLN A 135 -3.87 12.52 -18.45
C GLN A 135 -4.19 13.99 -18.76
N GLY A 136 -3.75 14.92 -17.91
CA GLY A 136 -3.89 16.36 -18.17
C GLY A 136 -3.03 16.85 -19.35
N LEU A 137 -1.90 16.20 -19.63
CA LEU A 137 -1.08 16.52 -20.82
C LEU A 137 -1.71 15.98 -22.11
N LEU A 138 -2.34 14.82 -22.05
CA LEU A 138 -3.04 14.19 -23.18
C LEU A 138 -4.28 14.98 -23.62
N GLU A 139 -4.92 15.70 -22.69
CA GLU A 139 -6.06 16.57 -22.98
C GLU A 139 -5.71 17.75 -23.90
N TYR A 140 -4.43 18.15 -23.96
CA TYR A 140 -3.95 19.22 -24.83
C TYR A 140 -3.45 18.74 -26.20
N LEU A 141 -3.41 17.43 -26.46
CA LEU A 141 -2.99 16.90 -27.75
C LEU A 141 -4.18 16.87 -28.73
N PRO A 142 -4.06 17.45 -29.94
CA PRO A 142 -5.14 17.55 -30.93
C PRO A 142 -5.38 16.24 -31.69
N PHE A 143 -5.41 15.09 -31.00
CA PHE A 143 -5.81 13.80 -31.55
C PHE A 143 -7.24 13.46 -31.10
N GLN A 144 -8.19 14.29 -31.52
CA GLN A 144 -9.60 13.91 -31.67
C GLN A 144 -10.09 14.41 -33.04
#